data_AF-A0A850C804-F1
#
_entry.id   AF-A0A850C804-F1
#
_cell.length_a   1.000
_cell.length_b   1.000
_cell.length_c   1.000
_cell.angle_alpha   90.00
_cell.angle_beta   90.00
_cell.angle_gamma   90.00
#
_symmetry.space_group_name_H-M   'P 1'
#
loop_
_entity.id
_entity.type
_entity.pdbx_description
1 polymer ?
#
loop_
_entity_poly.entity_id
_entity_poly.type
_entity_poly.pdbx_seq_one_letter_code
_entity_poly.pdbx_strand_id
1 'polypeptide(L)'
;MNLFTQTVAHVYSKLLNLYPRRFQEEFAEEMQVVFNDSLNEAIKDGIAPLILICLRELGGLPFNILQEFRHEFERKEINMTTVEKVDPRSTNDDRASRWNALFGTLPFALFGIASIMAKLDLPVHGAYPYLAFFAIVLPGLLIGIVKGVPRWTYSYLGWSLVFASWWSNMGTAGLKIFGFQINYWTWQIWPPLLAIIGVALLWTRSLRPLRVLILNIWQDWSLLSLAMYTFVGWMALLYDENHHPYLFAFMTASTLVVSGGAWLFLRERRTRKRIVALLSSCAAIAVIGTISEATWDWRAYYGLPPQPPVAWYVSALRVILMLAIWGAILFWPVLVGLARRKQSRDGLVK
;
A
#
# COMPACT_ATOMS: atom_id res chain seq x y z
N MET A 1 13.04 -32.49 -38.99
CA MET A 1 12.92 -31.75 -37.72
C MET A 1 11.80 -32.39 -36.91
N ASN A 2 12.07 -32.85 -35.68
CA ASN A 2 11.06 -33.54 -34.87
C ASN A 2 9.96 -32.57 -34.43
N LEU A 3 8.72 -33.05 -34.31
CA LEU A 3 7.56 -32.25 -33.92
C LEU A 3 7.76 -31.52 -32.58
N PHE A 4 8.56 -32.12 -31.69
CA PHE A 4 8.98 -31.53 -30.42
C PHE A 4 9.79 -30.23 -30.61
N THR A 5 10.78 -30.22 -31.51
CA THR A 5 11.67 -29.07 -31.66
C THR A 5 10.97 -27.90 -32.33
N GLN A 6 10.02 -28.18 -33.24
CA GLN A 6 9.10 -27.17 -33.77
C GLN A 6 8.23 -26.55 -32.67
N THR A 7 7.72 -27.37 -31.75
CA THR A 7 6.91 -26.89 -30.61
C THR A 7 7.73 -25.98 -29.70
N VAL A 8 8.95 -26.41 -29.33
CA VAL A 8 9.85 -25.62 -28.46
C VAL A 8 10.25 -24.30 -29.11
N ALA A 9 10.62 -24.31 -30.40
CA ALA A 9 10.93 -23.09 -31.14
C ALA A 9 9.74 -22.12 -31.22
N HIS A 10 8.52 -22.64 -31.40
CA HIS A 10 7.30 -21.83 -31.42
C HIS A 10 6.95 -21.23 -30.04
N VAL A 11 7.17 -21.97 -28.96
CA VAL A 11 7.01 -21.43 -27.60
C VAL A 11 8.04 -20.34 -27.34
N TYR A 12 9.30 -20.56 -27.73
CA TYR A 12 10.37 -19.57 -27.57
C TYR A 12 10.06 -18.27 -28.33
N SER A 13 9.59 -18.34 -29.58
CA SER A 13 9.21 -17.14 -30.33
C SER A 13 8.06 -16.37 -29.68
N LYS A 14 7.08 -17.06 -29.07
CA LYS A 14 6.05 -16.39 -28.27
C LYS A 14 6.60 -15.73 -27.02
N LEU A 15 7.60 -16.31 -26.38
CA LEU A 15 8.26 -15.71 -25.21
C LEU A 15 9.07 -14.47 -25.59
N LEU A 16 9.66 -14.43 -26.78
CA LEU A 16 10.36 -13.23 -27.28
C LEU A 16 9.43 -12.01 -27.40
N ASN A 17 8.13 -12.21 -27.62
CA ASN A 17 7.15 -11.12 -27.63
C ASN A 17 6.98 -10.39 -26.28
N LEU A 18 7.57 -10.92 -25.20
CA LEU A 18 7.60 -10.27 -23.89
C LEU A 18 8.68 -9.19 -23.77
N TYR A 19 9.69 -9.18 -24.64
CA TYR A 19 10.74 -8.15 -24.64
C TYR A 19 10.19 -6.77 -25.08
N PRO A 20 10.90 -5.67 -24.82
CA PRO A 20 10.59 -4.37 -25.43
C PRO A 20 10.51 -4.41 -26.95
N ARG A 21 9.51 -3.74 -27.54
CA ARG A 21 9.26 -3.75 -29.00
C ARG A 21 10.49 -3.38 -29.84
N ARG A 22 11.26 -2.39 -29.39
CA ARG A 22 12.49 -1.96 -30.08
C ARG A 22 13.59 -3.02 -30.02
N PHE A 23 13.72 -3.70 -28.88
CA PHE A 23 14.68 -4.80 -28.72
C PHE A 23 14.26 -5.99 -29.58
N GLN A 24 12.96 -6.26 -29.70
CA GLN A 24 12.46 -7.29 -30.61
C GLN A 24 12.81 -6.97 -32.08
N GLU A 25 12.60 -5.73 -32.51
CA GLU A 25 12.91 -5.29 -33.88
C GLU A 25 14.41 -5.42 -34.22
N GLU A 26 15.29 -5.29 -33.22
CA GLU A 26 16.75 -5.32 -33.41
C GLU A 26 17.34 -6.73 -33.24
N PHE A 27 16.84 -7.52 -32.27
CA PHE A 27 17.50 -8.76 -31.84
C PHE A 27 16.61 -10.01 -31.84
N ALA A 28 15.29 -9.92 -32.08
CA ALA A 28 14.43 -11.11 -32.00
C ALA A 28 14.80 -12.18 -33.03
N GLU A 29 15.10 -11.77 -34.27
CA GLU A 29 15.50 -12.68 -35.33
C GLU A 29 16.83 -13.38 -35.00
N GLU A 30 17.84 -12.62 -34.55
CA GLU A 30 19.14 -13.16 -34.16
C GLU A 30 19.03 -14.14 -32.99
N MET A 31 18.29 -13.79 -31.93
CA MET A 31 18.06 -14.70 -30.80
C MET A 31 17.34 -15.98 -31.22
N GLN A 32 16.38 -15.88 -32.13
CA GLN A 32 15.67 -17.05 -32.64
C GLN A 32 16.58 -17.97 -33.47
N VAL A 33 17.49 -17.39 -34.28
CA VAL A 33 18.50 -18.14 -35.04
C VAL A 33 19.48 -18.84 -34.08
N VAL A 34 20.06 -18.11 -33.12
CA VAL A 34 21.01 -18.67 -32.14
C VAL A 34 20.37 -19.79 -31.31
N PHE A 35 19.10 -19.62 -30.92
CA PHE A 35 18.36 -20.65 -30.21
C PHE A 35 18.10 -21.90 -31.07
N ASN A 36 17.70 -21.71 -32.33
CA ASN A 36 17.48 -22.82 -33.27
C ASN A 36 18.77 -23.58 -33.57
N ASP A 37 19.89 -22.89 -33.71
CA ASP A 37 21.20 -23.50 -33.93
C ASP A 37 21.64 -24.31 -32.70
N SER A 38 21.47 -23.75 -31.50
CA SER A 38 21.73 -24.45 -30.23
C SER A 38 20.85 -25.69 -30.07
N LEU A 39 19.57 -25.62 -30.47
CA LEU A 39 18.67 -26.78 -30.50
C LEU A 39 19.16 -27.85 -31.48
N ASN A 40 19.56 -27.45 -32.69
CA ASN A 40 20.01 -28.37 -33.75
C ASN A 40 21.30 -29.10 -33.38
N GLU A 41 22.22 -28.41 -32.71
CA GLU A 41 23.45 -29.00 -32.18
C GLU A 41 23.14 -29.99 -31.05
N ALA A 42 22.34 -29.57 -30.06
CA ALA A 42 21.96 -30.42 -28.93
C ALA A 42 21.25 -31.72 -29.34
N ILE A 43 20.47 -31.68 -30.43
CA ILE A 43 19.80 -32.88 -30.99
C ILE A 43 20.82 -33.93 -31.43
N LYS A 44 21.97 -33.51 -31.97
CA LYS A 44 23.03 -34.45 -32.40
C LYS A 44 23.66 -35.17 -31.21
N ASP A 45 23.71 -34.52 -30.07
CA ASP A 45 24.32 -35.03 -28.83
C ASP A 45 23.32 -35.77 -27.92
N GLY A 46 22.03 -35.74 -28.24
CA GLY A 46 20.97 -36.51 -27.59
C GLY A 46 19.98 -35.69 -26.74
N ILE A 47 19.12 -36.38 -25.98
CA ILE A 47 17.98 -35.76 -25.29
C ILE A 47 18.42 -34.95 -24.06
N ALA A 48 19.47 -35.38 -23.34
CA ALA A 48 19.89 -34.71 -22.12
C ALA A 48 20.46 -33.29 -22.36
N PRO A 49 21.39 -33.07 -23.33
CA PRO A 49 21.83 -31.72 -23.70
C PRO A 49 20.68 -30.81 -24.15
N LEU A 50 19.71 -31.37 -24.88
CA LEU A 50 18.52 -30.64 -25.34
C LEU A 50 17.69 -30.09 -24.18
N ILE A 51 17.41 -30.91 -23.16
CA ILE A 51 16.67 -30.48 -21.97
C ILE A 51 17.45 -29.42 -21.19
N LEU A 52 18.76 -29.60 -21.06
CA LEU A 52 19.62 -28.68 -20.31
C LEU A 52 19.66 -27.28 -20.94
N ILE A 53 19.74 -27.20 -22.28
CA ILE A 53 19.66 -25.93 -23.00
C ILE A 53 18.30 -25.27 -22.81
N CYS A 54 17.20 -26.01 -22.98
CA CYS A 54 15.85 -25.47 -22.76
C CYS A 54 15.68 -24.89 -21.35
N LEU A 55 16.15 -25.59 -20.31
CA LEU A 55 16.08 -25.13 -18.93
C LEU A 55 16.96 -23.91 -18.67
N ARG A 56 18.18 -23.87 -19.24
CA ARG A 56 19.09 -22.73 -19.10
C ARG A 56 18.49 -21.48 -19.73
N GLU A 57 17.96 -21.58 -20.94
CA GLU A 57 17.34 -20.45 -21.64
C GLU A 57 16.07 -19.99 -20.92
N LEU A 58 15.16 -20.90 -20.55
CA LEU A 58 13.95 -20.56 -19.81
C LEU A 58 14.25 -19.93 -18.43
N GLY A 59 15.31 -20.39 -17.76
CA GLY A 59 15.74 -19.84 -16.46
C GLY A 59 16.36 -18.44 -16.57
N GLY A 60 17.13 -18.17 -17.63
CA GLY A 60 17.76 -16.86 -17.87
C GLY A 60 16.81 -15.81 -18.42
N LEU A 61 15.81 -16.22 -19.19
CA LEU A 61 14.85 -15.36 -19.87
C LEU A 61 14.18 -14.30 -18.97
N PRO A 62 13.62 -14.62 -17.78
CA PRO A 62 12.98 -13.60 -16.95
C PRO A 62 13.96 -12.53 -16.47
N PHE A 63 15.21 -12.89 -16.17
CA PHE A 63 16.24 -11.93 -15.74
C PHE A 63 16.66 -11.02 -16.89
N ASN A 64 16.89 -11.59 -18.08
CA ASN A 64 17.27 -10.85 -19.28
C ASN A 64 16.18 -9.88 -19.73
N ILE A 65 14.90 -10.30 -19.69
CA ILE A 65 13.76 -9.41 -19.93
C ILE A 65 13.79 -8.23 -18.95
N LEU A 66 13.96 -8.51 -17.65
CA LEU A 66 13.95 -7.47 -16.62
C LEU A 66 15.10 -6.47 -16.83
N GLN A 67 16.28 -6.97 -17.21
CA GLN A 67 17.45 -6.17 -17.50
C GLN A 67 17.26 -5.29 -18.75
N GLU A 68 16.71 -5.83 -19.85
CA GLU A 68 16.45 -5.05 -21.04
C GLU A 68 15.37 -3.99 -20.85
N PHE A 69 14.30 -4.31 -20.12
CA PHE A 69 13.34 -3.30 -19.70
C PHE A 69 14.01 -2.21 -18.87
N ARG A 70 14.89 -2.58 -17.94
CA ARG A 70 15.66 -1.60 -17.16
C ARG A 70 16.52 -0.70 -18.06
N HIS A 71 17.23 -1.23 -19.05
CA HIS A 71 18.03 -0.44 -19.98
C HIS A 71 17.17 0.46 -20.88
N GLU A 72 16.03 -0.05 -21.38
CA GLU A 72 15.09 0.76 -22.14
C GLU A 72 14.54 1.93 -21.28
N PHE A 73 14.31 1.67 -19.98
CA PHE A 73 13.91 2.71 -19.03
C PHE A 73 15.00 3.74 -18.80
N GLU A 74 16.24 3.32 -18.56
CA GLU A 74 17.37 4.23 -18.38
C GLU A 74 17.57 5.12 -19.63
N ARG A 75 17.47 4.55 -20.84
CA ARG A 75 17.54 5.32 -22.10
C ARG A 75 16.37 6.30 -22.26
N LYS A 76 15.13 5.87 -21.99
CA LYS A 76 13.96 6.77 -22.06
C LYS A 76 14.04 7.88 -21.01
N GLU A 77 14.59 7.60 -19.84
CA GLU A 77 14.79 8.60 -18.80
C GLU A 77 15.84 9.65 -19.22
N ILE A 78 16.96 9.24 -19.83
CA ILE A 78 17.97 10.18 -20.34
C ILE A 78 17.36 11.07 -21.44
N ASN A 79 16.57 10.48 -22.35
CA ASN A 79 15.92 11.25 -23.42
C ASN A 79 14.82 12.17 -22.87
N MET A 80 14.03 11.73 -21.88
CA MET A 80 13.01 12.55 -21.23
C MET A 80 13.65 13.66 -20.39
N THR A 81 14.70 13.40 -19.61
CA THR A 81 15.36 14.45 -18.80
C THR A 81 15.99 15.56 -19.66
N THR A 82 16.35 15.24 -20.91
CA THR A 82 16.85 16.23 -21.88
C THR A 82 15.71 17.12 -22.43
N VAL A 83 14.49 16.58 -22.54
CA VAL A 83 13.29 17.29 -23.05
C VAL A 83 12.45 17.91 -21.92
N GLU A 84 12.55 17.37 -20.71
CA GLU A 84 11.75 17.68 -19.53
C GLU A 84 12.55 18.57 -18.56
N LYS A 85 13.11 19.67 -19.09
CA LYS A 85 13.14 20.96 -18.35
C LYS A 85 11.72 21.57 -18.29
N VAL A 86 10.70 20.72 -18.21
CA VAL A 86 9.33 21.12 -17.89
C VAL A 86 9.38 21.48 -16.43
N ASP A 87 9.19 22.76 -16.18
CA ASP A 87 9.22 23.40 -14.88
C ASP A 87 8.49 22.51 -13.84
N PRO A 88 9.19 21.91 -12.84
CA PRO A 88 8.61 20.97 -11.87
C PRO A 88 7.55 21.61 -10.96
N ARG A 89 7.20 22.87 -11.24
CA ARG A 89 6.14 23.65 -10.62
C ARG A 89 4.87 23.80 -11.47
N SER A 90 4.86 23.44 -12.76
CA SER A 90 3.83 23.96 -13.68
C SER A 90 2.76 22.99 -14.19
N THR A 91 2.83 21.67 -13.97
CA THR A 91 1.74 20.79 -14.40
C THR A 91 0.68 20.64 -13.31
N ASN A 92 -0.27 21.57 -13.34
CA ASN A 92 -1.57 21.52 -12.66
C ASN A 92 -1.49 21.43 -11.14
N ASP A 93 -1.28 22.61 -10.54
CA ASP A 93 -1.81 23.06 -9.25
C ASP A 93 -3.36 23.01 -9.22
N ASP A 94 -3.93 21.89 -9.70
CA ASP A 94 -5.32 21.50 -9.55
C ASP A 94 -5.63 21.71 -8.08
N ARG A 95 -6.55 22.63 -7.78
CA ARG A 95 -7.30 22.66 -6.53
C ARG A 95 -7.43 21.21 -6.10
N ALA A 96 -6.87 20.83 -4.95
CA ALA A 96 -6.98 19.47 -4.43
C ALA A 96 -8.46 19.09 -4.54
N SER A 97 -8.80 18.39 -5.63
CA SER A 97 -10.17 18.38 -6.11
C SER A 97 -10.95 17.78 -4.97
N ARG A 98 -12.11 18.34 -4.62
CA ARG A 98 -12.89 17.80 -3.49
C ARG A 98 -13.05 16.28 -3.65
N TRP A 99 -13.11 15.82 -4.90
CA TRP A 99 -13.04 14.42 -5.31
C TRP A 99 -11.73 13.71 -4.93
N ASN A 100 -10.55 14.27 -5.21
CA ASN A 100 -9.27 13.67 -4.81
C ASN A 100 -9.16 13.51 -3.28
N ALA A 101 -9.61 14.50 -2.52
CA ALA A 101 -9.67 14.41 -1.06
C ALA A 101 -10.67 13.34 -0.63
N LEU A 102 -11.86 13.31 -1.24
CA LEU A 102 -12.88 12.28 -0.97
C LEU A 102 -12.33 10.87 -1.25
N PHE A 103 -11.74 10.64 -2.42
CA PHE A 103 -11.15 9.35 -2.79
C PHE A 103 -10.09 8.90 -1.77
N GLY A 104 -9.18 9.78 -1.34
CA GLY A 104 -8.20 9.41 -0.32
C GLY A 104 -8.78 9.16 1.08
N THR A 105 -9.99 9.65 1.35
CA THR A 105 -10.68 9.39 2.62
C THR A 105 -11.48 8.10 2.62
N LEU A 106 -11.84 7.58 1.45
CA LEU A 106 -12.66 6.37 1.32
C LEU A 106 -12.09 5.19 2.11
N PRO A 107 -10.78 4.86 2.09
CA PRO A 107 -10.25 3.76 2.88
C PRO A 107 -10.51 3.88 4.39
N PHE A 108 -10.50 5.08 4.95
CA PHE A 108 -10.77 5.28 6.37
C PHE A 108 -12.25 5.04 6.70
N ALA A 109 -13.15 5.56 5.87
CA ALA A 109 -14.59 5.36 6.02
C ALA A 109 -14.96 3.88 5.82
N LEU A 110 -14.43 3.25 4.78
CA LEU A 110 -14.67 1.84 4.47
C LEU A 110 -14.14 0.91 5.57
N PHE A 111 -12.99 1.21 6.17
CA PHE A 111 -12.50 0.43 7.30
C PHE A 111 -13.44 0.54 8.52
N GLY A 112 -13.92 1.75 8.83
CA GLY A 112 -14.90 1.96 9.89
C GLY A 112 -16.20 1.17 9.67
N ILE A 113 -16.71 1.17 8.43
CA ILE A 113 -17.87 0.36 8.04
C ILE A 113 -17.55 -1.14 8.20
N ALA A 114 -16.39 -1.60 7.75
CA ALA A 114 -15.97 -2.99 7.89
C ALA A 114 -15.88 -3.41 9.37
N SER A 115 -15.34 -2.56 10.24
CA SER A 115 -15.30 -2.80 11.69
C SER A 115 -16.70 -2.91 12.28
N ILE A 116 -17.61 -2.00 11.92
CA ILE A 116 -19.01 -2.06 12.38
C ILE A 116 -19.67 -3.37 11.92
N MET A 117 -19.52 -3.71 10.63
CA MET A 117 -20.08 -4.94 10.06
C MET A 117 -19.52 -6.20 10.74
N ALA A 118 -18.24 -6.22 11.07
CA ALA A 118 -17.60 -7.36 11.74
C ALA A 118 -18.13 -7.60 13.17
N LYS A 119 -18.71 -6.57 13.80
CA LYS A 119 -19.32 -6.62 15.13
C LYS A 119 -20.83 -6.83 15.10
N LEU A 120 -21.47 -6.72 13.93
CA LEU A 120 -22.89 -7.04 13.78
C LEU A 120 -23.10 -8.55 13.84
N ASP A 121 -24.23 -8.95 14.43
CA ASP A 121 -24.64 -10.34 14.50
C ASP A 121 -25.25 -10.82 13.14
N LEU A 122 -24.51 -10.63 12.04
CA LEU A 122 -24.86 -11.05 10.69
C LEU A 122 -24.11 -12.32 10.28
N PRO A 123 -24.69 -13.24 9.48
CA PRO A 123 -24.08 -14.53 9.11
C PRO A 123 -22.68 -14.44 8.44
N VAL A 124 -22.26 -13.24 8.06
CA VAL A 124 -20.92 -12.87 7.58
C VAL A 124 -20.03 -12.34 8.74
N HIS A 125 -20.09 -12.94 9.93
CA HIS A 125 -19.34 -12.49 11.10
C HIS A 125 -17.82 -12.62 10.92
N GLY A 126 -17.09 -11.87 11.76
CA GLY A 126 -15.66 -12.06 11.98
C GLY A 126 -14.80 -11.45 10.87
N ALA A 127 -14.07 -12.30 10.15
CA ALA A 127 -12.94 -11.87 9.33
C ALA A 127 -13.33 -11.38 7.91
N TYR A 128 -14.53 -11.74 7.43
CA TYR A 128 -14.97 -11.45 6.05
C TYR A 128 -15.09 -9.96 5.73
N PRO A 129 -15.68 -9.08 6.57
CA PRO A 129 -15.77 -7.65 6.26
C PRO A 129 -14.39 -6.99 6.08
N TYR A 130 -13.41 -7.40 6.87
CA TYR A 130 -12.04 -6.92 6.76
C TYR A 130 -11.37 -7.39 5.45
N LEU A 131 -11.56 -8.65 5.05
CA LEU A 131 -11.06 -9.15 3.77
C LEU A 131 -11.70 -8.43 2.58
N ALA A 132 -13.01 -8.17 2.64
CA ALA A 132 -13.72 -7.39 1.64
C ALA A 132 -13.17 -5.96 1.55
N PHE A 133 -12.91 -5.32 2.70
CA PHE A 133 -12.23 -4.03 2.75
C PHE A 133 -10.87 -4.07 2.05
N PHE A 134 -10.02 -5.05 2.37
CA PHE A 134 -8.70 -5.17 1.75
C PHE A 134 -8.81 -5.37 0.22
N ALA A 135 -9.74 -6.21 -0.22
CA ALA A 135 -10.04 -6.41 -1.64
C ALA A 135 -10.49 -5.13 -2.35
N ILE A 136 -11.14 -4.18 -1.67
CA ILE A 136 -11.54 -2.87 -2.22
C ILE A 136 -10.37 -1.88 -2.23
N VAL A 137 -9.51 -1.87 -1.21
CA VAL A 137 -8.35 -0.96 -1.13
C VAL A 137 -7.33 -1.26 -2.22
N LEU A 138 -7.13 -2.53 -2.56
CA LEU A 138 -6.15 -2.96 -3.56
C LEU A 138 -6.37 -2.34 -4.96
N PRO A 139 -7.56 -2.39 -5.58
CA PRO A 139 -7.87 -1.67 -6.82
C PRO A 139 -7.67 -0.16 -6.71
N GLY A 140 -8.00 0.45 -5.57
CA GLY A 140 -7.76 1.87 -5.34
C GLY A 140 -6.27 2.21 -5.39
N LEU A 141 -5.41 1.39 -4.77
CA LEU A 141 -3.96 1.51 -4.87
C LEU A 141 -3.48 1.36 -6.32
N LEU A 142 -3.98 0.36 -7.06
CA LEU A 142 -3.67 0.17 -8.48
C LEU A 142 -3.96 1.43 -9.30
N ILE A 143 -5.18 1.96 -9.18
CA ILE A 143 -5.61 3.17 -9.89
C ILE A 143 -4.69 4.35 -9.52
N GLY A 144 -4.33 4.48 -8.25
CA GLY A 144 -3.44 5.52 -7.77
C GLY A 144 -2.04 5.43 -8.39
N ILE A 145 -1.45 4.24 -8.46
CA ILE A 145 -0.13 4.03 -9.04
C ILE A 145 -0.17 4.30 -10.57
N VAL A 146 -1.17 3.76 -11.28
CA VAL A 146 -1.33 3.96 -12.73
C VAL A 146 -1.58 5.43 -13.08
N LYS A 147 -2.26 6.19 -12.23
CA LYS A 147 -2.48 7.64 -12.39
C LYS A 147 -1.27 8.52 -12.04
N GLY A 148 -0.11 7.95 -11.73
CA GLY A 148 1.09 8.73 -11.41
C GLY A 148 1.21 9.13 -9.94
N VAL A 149 0.62 8.35 -9.03
CA VAL A 149 0.76 8.49 -7.57
C VAL A 149 0.29 9.85 -7.04
N PRO A 150 -1.00 10.21 -7.24
CA PRO A 150 -1.59 11.37 -6.56
C PRO A 150 -1.52 11.22 -5.03
N ARG A 151 -1.67 12.33 -4.30
CA ARG A 151 -1.54 12.35 -2.83
C ARG A 151 -2.46 11.37 -2.09
N TRP A 152 -3.62 11.05 -2.65
CA TRP A 152 -4.54 10.09 -2.03
C TRP A 152 -4.03 8.65 -2.10
N THR A 153 -3.11 8.31 -3.01
CA THR A 153 -2.51 6.97 -3.13
C THR A 153 -1.83 6.54 -1.82
N TYR A 154 -1.30 7.48 -1.05
CA TYR A 154 -0.66 7.20 0.25
C TYR A 154 -1.63 6.67 1.31
N SER A 155 -2.90 7.06 1.25
CA SER A 155 -3.94 6.50 2.12
C SER A 155 -4.16 5.04 1.79
N TYR A 156 -4.31 4.69 0.51
CA TYR A 156 -4.48 3.30 0.08
C TYR A 156 -3.24 2.46 0.38
N LEU A 157 -2.04 2.99 0.11
CA LEU A 157 -0.79 2.30 0.43
C LEU A 157 -0.67 2.02 1.94
N GLY A 158 -0.93 3.04 2.78
CA GLY A 158 -0.88 2.90 4.23
C GLY A 158 -1.87 1.84 4.74
N TRP A 159 -3.10 1.83 4.23
CA TRP A 159 -4.09 0.83 4.59
C TRP A 159 -3.70 -0.57 4.10
N SER A 160 -3.18 -0.71 2.88
CA SER A 160 -2.70 -1.99 2.38
C SER A 160 -1.56 -2.57 3.21
N LEU A 161 -0.59 -1.72 3.63
CA LEU A 161 0.54 -2.15 4.45
C LEU A 161 0.11 -2.51 5.87
N VAL A 162 -0.71 -1.67 6.52
CA VAL A 162 -1.25 -1.96 7.86
C VAL A 162 -2.05 -3.26 7.83
N PHE A 163 -2.91 -3.44 6.82
CA PHE A 163 -3.72 -4.65 6.71
C PHE A 163 -2.88 -5.90 6.47
N ALA A 164 -1.93 -5.86 5.52
CA ALA A 164 -1.03 -6.99 5.27
C ALA A 164 -0.21 -7.33 6.52
N SER A 165 0.29 -6.32 7.24
CA SER A 165 1.03 -6.53 8.49
C SER A 165 0.16 -7.10 9.60
N TRP A 166 -1.05 -6.57 9.81
CA TRP A 166 -1.98 -7.02 10.85
C TRP A 166 -2.40 -8.47 10.61
N TRP A 167 -2.75 -8.79 9.36
CA TRP A 167 -3.21 -10.12 8.98
C TRP A 167 -2.09 -11.16 8.94
N SER A 168 -0.83 -10.77 8.86
CA SER A 168 0.31 -11.72 8.87
C SER A 168 0.44 -12.53 10.16
N ASN A 169 -0.29 -12.15 11.22
CA ASN A 169 -0.32 -12.86 12.49
C ASN A 169 -1.75 -13.22 12.92
N MET A 170 -2.73 -13.13 12.01
CA MET A 170 -4.13 -13.35 12.35
C MET A 170 -4.52 -14.83 12.14
N GLY A 171 -4.97 -15.47 13.22
CA GLY A 171 -5.60 -16.78 13.17
C GLY A 171 -7.06 -16.66 12.75
N THR A 172 -7.47 -17.39 11.71
CA THR A 172 -8.87 -17.43 11.25
C THR A 172 -9.36 -18.87 11.24
N ALA A 173 -9.43 -19.49 12.41
CA ALA A 173 -9.87 -20.87 12.55
C ALA A 173 -11.24 -21.09 11.87
N GLY A 174 -11.27 -22.00 10.90
CA GLY A 174 -12.50 -22.37 10.18
C GLY A 174 -12.89 -21.45 9.02
N LEU A 175 -12.13 -20.39 8.72
CA LEU A 175 -12.40 -19.54 7.56
C LEU A 175 -12.16 -20.34 6.27
N LYS A 176 -13.20 -20.48 5.45
CA LYS A 176 -13.13 -21.16 4.15
C LYS A 176 -13.18 -20.12 3.03
N ILE A 177 -12.18 -20.16 2.15
CA ILE A 177 -12.09 -19.34 0.94
C ILE A 177 -11.85 -20.28 -0.23
N PHE A 178 -12.75 -20.25 -1.23
CA PHE A 178 -12.72 -21.17 -2.38
C PHE A 178 -12.62 -22.66 -2.00
N GLY A 179 -13.23 -23.05 -0.88
CA GLY A 179 -13.20 -24.43 -0.37
C GLY A 179 -11.94 -24.79 0.44
N PHE A 180 -10.92 -23.93 0.45
CA PHE A 180 -9.72 -24.12 1.27
C PHE A 180 -9.90 -23.51 2.65
N GLN A 181 -9.57 -24.27 3.69
CA GLN A 181 -9.57 -23.80 5.06
C GLN A 181 -8.22 -23.15 5.38
N ILE A 182 -8.24 -21.87 5.74
CA ILE A 182 -7.03 -21.10 6.08
C ILE A 182 -7.04 -20.86 7.58
N ASN A 183 -6.15 -21.54 8.32
CA ASN A 183 -6.11 -21.41 9.77
C ASN A 183 -5.26 -20.20 10.22
N TYR A 184 -4.19 -19.89 9.49
CA TYR A 184 -3.30 -18.77 9.78
C TYR A 184 -2.96 -18.03 8.50
N TRP A 185 -3.14 -16.72 8.54
CA TRP A 185 -2.64 -15.83 7.52
C TRP A 185 -1.22 -15.45 7.94
N THR A 186 -0.23 -15.98 7.23
CA THR A 186 1.18 -15.62 7.46
C THR A 186 1.63 -14.72 6.30
N TRP A 187 2.57 -15.18 5.49
CA TRP A 187 3.01 -14.48 4.30
C TRP A 187 1.94 -14.44 3.20
N GLN A 188 0.89 -15.28 3.24
CA GLN A 188 -0.11 -15.41 2.16
C GLN A 188 -0.96 -14.15 1.93
N ILE A 189 -0.99 -13.19 2.86
CA ILE A 189 -1.71 -11.93 2.67
C ILE A 189 -0.92 -10.90 1.83
N TRP A 190 0.39 -11.09 1.67
CA TRP A 190 1.26 -10.19 0.90
C TRP A 190 1.17 -10.35 -0.63
N PRO A 191 1.06 -11.57 -1.21
CA PRO A 191 0.98 -11.75 -2.66
C PRO A 191 -0.08 -10.90 -3.36
N PRO A 192 -1.33 -10.73 -2.87
CA PRO A 192 -2.29 -9.82 -3.50
C PRO A 192 -1.79 -8.38 -3.62
N LEU A 193 -1.14 -7.86 -2.58
CA LEU A 193 -0.55 -6.51 -2.60
C LEU A 193 0.61 -6.42 -3.60
N LEU A 194 1.52 -7.39 -3.58
CA LEU A 194 2.66 -7.45 -4.50
C LEU A 194 2.20 -7.63 -5.95
N ALA A 195 1.16 -8.43 -6.19
CA ALA A 195 0.55 -8.63 -7.50
C ALA A 195 -0.04 -7.32 -8.03
N ILE A 196 -0.73 -6.54 -7.21
CA ILE A 196 -1.25 -5.23 -7.61
C ILE A 196 -0.14 -4.26 -7.99
N ILE A 197 0.95 -4.22 -7.21
CA ILE A 197 2.13 -3.42 -7.55
C ILE A 197 2.74 -3.90 -8.88
N GLY A 198 2.90 -5.22 -9.04
CA GLY A 198 3.40 -5.83 -10.29
C GLY A 198 2.53 -5.50 -11.50
N VAL A 199 1.20 -5.62 -11.38
CA VAL A 199 0.25 -5.23 -12.43
C VAL A 199 0.37 -3.74 -12.75
N ALA A 200 0.50 -2.88 -11.75
CA ALA A 200 0.69 -1.45 -11.98
C ALA A 200 1.99 -1.14 -12.75
N LEU A 201 3.08 -1.83 -12.41
CA LEU A 201 4.38 -1.71 -13.09
C LEU A 201 4.33 -2.23 -14.52
N LEU A 202 3.66 -3.37 -14.75
CA LEU A 202 3.45 -3.92 -16.10
C LEU A 202 2.55 -3.01 -16.94
N TRP A 203 1.50 -2.44 -16.34
CA TRP A 203 0.57 -1.53 -17.02
C TRP A 203 1.25 -0.24 -17.44
N THR A 204 1.99 0.37 -16.51
CA THR A 204 2.76 1.60 -16.79
C THR A 204 4.02 1.32 -17.60
N ARG A 205 4.40 0.04 -17.74
CA ARG A 205 5.64 -0.44 -18.34
C ARG A 205 6.79 0.44 -17.85
N SER A 206 6.94 0.63 -16.54
CA SER A 206 8.00 1.50 -15.97
C SER A 206 8.11 1.35 -14.45
N LEU A 207 9.32 1.47 -13.92
CA LEU A 207 9.56 1.66 -12.47
C LEU A 207 9.32 3.12 -12.01
N ARG A 208 9.00 4.03 -12.93
CA ARG A 208 8.73 5.45 -12.65
C ARG A 208 7.70 5.65 -11.54
N PRO A 209 6.56 4.93 -11.46
CA PRO A 209 5.58 5.16 -10.40
C PRO A 209 6.15 4.91 -8.99
N LEU A 210 6.95 3.85 -8.81
CA LEU A 210 7.59 3.57 -7.52
C LEU A 210 8.61 4.63 -7.15
N ARG A 211 9.41 5.07 -8.13
CA ARG A 211 10.37 6.16 -7.91
C ARG A 211 9.65 7.46 -7.57
N VAL A 212 8.57 7.81 -8.28
CA VAL A 212 7.74 8.98 -7.99
C VAL A 212 7.15 8.88 -6.58
N LEU A 213 6.67 7.70 -6.18
CA LEU A 213 6.14 7.47 -4.84
C LEU A 213 7.17 7.79 -3.75
N ILE A 214 8.40 7.28 -3.89
CA ILE A 214 9.51 7.51 -2.96
C ILE A 214 9.95 8.98 -2.99
N LEU A 215 10.14 9.55 -4.19
CA LEU A 215 10.55 10.94 -4.37
C LEU A 215 9.53 11.92 -3.76
N ASN A 216 8.23 11.68 -3.95
CA ASN A 216 7.17 12.48 -3.36
C ASN A 216 7.21 12.44 -1.83
N ILE A 217 7.49 11.28 -1.21
CA ILE A 217 7.70 11.19 0.25
C ILE A 217 8.93 12.00 0.66
N TRP A 218 10.04 11.89 -0.08
CA TRP A 218 11.27 12.61 0.20
C TRP A 218 11.12 14.13 0.11
N GLN A 219 10.32 14.59 -0.86
CA GLN A 219 10.02 16.01 -1.07
C GLN A 219 8.99 16.54 -0.06
N ASP A 220 8.02 15.71 0.33
CA ASP A 220 6.95 16.06 1.26
C ASP A 220 6.68 14.94 2.27
N TRP A 221 7.48 14.97 3.35
CA TRP A 221 7.38 14.03 4.47
C TRP A 221 6.01 13.95 5.14
N SER A 222 5.12 14.94 4.95
CA SER A 222 3.76 14.85 5.47
C SER A 222 2.95 13.73 4.80
N LEU A 223 3.31 13.32 3.58
CA LEU A 223 2.70 12.16 2.92
C LEU A 223 3.03 10.86 3.65
N LEU A 224 4.23 10.75 4.23
CA LEU A 224 4.56 9.62 5.11
C LEU A 224 3.70 9.65 6.38
N SER A 225 3.50 10.82 6.98
CA SER A 225 2.59 10.96 8.13
C SER A 225 1.15 10.55 7.78
N LEU A 226 0.65 10.86 6.57
CA LEU A 226 -0.66 10.39 6.11
C LEU A 226 -0.70 8.86 5.99
N ALA A 227 0.34 8.24 5.44
CA ALA A 227 0.44 6.79 5.34
C ALA A 227 0.53 6.13 6.72
N MET A 228 1.28 6.71 7.66
CA MET A 228 1.37 6.19 9.03
C MET A 228 0.09 6.44 9.84
N TYR A 229 -0.66 7.50 9.52
CA TYR A 229 -1.94 7.80 10.15
C TYR A 229 -3.00 6.71 9.93
N THR A 230 -2.86 5.86 8.90
CA THR A 230 -3.71 4.67 8.75
C THR A 230 -3.55 3.69 9.90
N PHE A 231 -2.40 3.65 10.56
CA PHE A 231 -2.18 2.83 11.75
C PHE A 231 -3.00 3.36 12.95
N VAL A 232 -3.08 4.68 13.12
CA VAL A 232 -3.97 5.29 14.12
C VAL A 232 -5.42 4.96 13.81
N GLY A 233 -5.82 5.12 12.53
CA GLY A 233 -7.15 4.75 12.08
C GLY A 233 -7.47 3.29 12.38
N TRP A 234 -6.55 2.37 12.07
CA TRP A 234 -6.69 0.96 12.37
C TRP A 234 -6.90 0.71 13.87
N MET A 235 -6.00 1.19 14.73
CA MET A 235 -6.12 0.98 16.18
C MET A 235 -7.40 1.56 16.76
N ALA A 236 -7.75 2.78 16.35
CA ALA A 236 -8.86 3.49 16.94
C ALA A 236 -10.24 3.05 16.41
N LEU A 237 -10.29 2.30 15.31
CA LEU A 237 -11.54 1.81 14.71
C LEU A 237 -11.82 0.32 14.99
N LEU A 238 -10.88 -0.41 15.58
CA LEU A 238 -11.07 -1.82 15.89
C LEU A 238 -12.04 -2.05 17.06
N TYR A 239 -11.92 -1.26 18.13
CA TYR A 239 -12.66 -1.46 19.38
C TYR A 239 -12.66 -2.94 19.80
N ASP A 240 -11.46 -3.52 19.81
CA ASP A 240 -11.32 -4.94 20.14
C ASP A 240 -11.74 -5.19 21.59
N GLU A 241 -12.40 -6.32 21.83
CA GLU A 241 -12.99 -6.72 23.13
C GLU A 241 -13.98 -5.73 23.78
N ASN A 242 -14.29 -4.60 23.14
CA ASN A 242 -15.22 -3.62 23.69
C ASN A 242 -16.68 -4.05 23.45
N HIS A 243 -17.45 -4.15 24.53
CA HIS A 243 -18.86 -4.55 24.54
C HIS A 243 -19.79 -3.44 25.06
N HIS A 244 -19.38 -2.17 24.89
CA HIS A 244 -20.18 -1.02 25.31
C HIS A 244 -21.58 -1.05 24.65
N PRO A 245 -22.69 -0.78 25.38
CA PRO A 245 -24.03 -0.71 24.79
C PRO A 245 -24.16 0.24 23.58
N TYR A 246 -23.49 1.40 23.62
CA TYR A 246 -23.36 2.35 22.51
C TYR A 246 -22.12 2.13 21.61
N LEU A 247 -21.57 0.92 21.53
CA LEU A 247 -20.36 0.61 20.76
C LEU A 247 -20.42 1.17 19.33
N PHE A 248 -21.52 0.93 18.60
CA PHE A 248 -21.67 1.40 17.22
C PHE A 248 -21.66 2.93 17.10
N ALA A 249 -22.15 3.65 18.11
CA ALA A 249 -22.09 5.10 18.12
C ALA A 249 -20.64 5.59 18.26
N PHE A 250 -19.85 4.97 19.15
CA PHE A 250 -18.42 5.27 19.29
C PHE A 250 -17.63 4.92 18.03
N MET A 251 -17.87 3.75 17.42
CA MET A 251 -17.24 3.35 16.16
C MET A 251 -17.57 4.32 15.03
N THR A 252 -18.83 4.76 14.93
CA THR A 252 -19.26 5.74 13.93
C THR A 252 -18.60 7.09 14.15
N ALA A 253 -18.60 7.60 15.39
CA ALA A 253 -17.96 8.86 15.74
C ALA A 253 -16.46 8.84 15.44
N SER A 254 -15.76 7.77 15.86
CA SER A 254 -14.36 7.55 15.54
C SER A 254 -14.11 7.48 14.03
N THR A 255 -14.96 6.77 13.27
CA THR A 255 -14.86 6.69 11.80
C THR A 255 -14.95 8.07 11.16
N LEU A 256 -15.92 8.88 11.59
CA LEU A 256 -16.11 10.25 11.09
C LEU A 256 -14.91 11.14 11.43
N VAL A 257 -14.37 11.04 12.65
CA VAL A 257 -13.21 11.83 13.09
C VAL A 257 -11.95 11.46 12.32
N VAL A 258 -11.66 10.16 12.13
CA VAL A 258 -10.49 9.72 11.36
C VAL A 258 -10.61 10.12 9.89
N SER A 259 -11.78 9.87 9.30
CA SER A 259 -12.05 10.23 7.91
C SER A 259 -11.97 11.74 7.70
N GLY A 260 -12.51 12.53 8.64
CA GLY A 260 -12.42 13.99 8.64
C GLY A 260 -10.97 14.50 8.73
N GLY A 261 -10.14 13.87 9.57
CA GLY A 261 -8.71 14.16 9.68
C GLY A 261 -7.96 13.95 8.37
N ALA A 262 -8.16 12.79 7.73
CA ALA A 262 -7.61 12.49 6.41
C ALA A 262 -8.13 13.44 5.32
N TRP A 263 -9.41 13.82 5.38
CA TRP A 263 -10.03 14.70 4.39
C TRP A 263 -9.45 16.12 4.46
N LEU A 264 -9.37 16.69 5.67
CA LEU A 264 -8.75 17.97 5.92
C LEU A 264 -7.28 17.96 5.51
N PHE A 265 -6.55 16.89 5.82
CA PHE A 265 -5.16 16.72 5.37
C PHE A 265 -5.05 16.79 3.84
N LEU A 266 -5.88 16.05 3.11
CA LEU A 266 -5.80 15.99 1.64
C LEU A 266 -6.28 17.28 0.98
N ARG A 267 -7.18 18.03 1.62
CA ARG A 267 -7.69 19.31 1.14
C ARG A 267 -6.67 20.44 1.34
N GLU A 268 -5.87 20.39 2.39
CA GLU A 268 -4.98 21.48 2.78
C GLU A 268 -3.68 21.54 1.97
N ARG A 269 -3.35 22.72 1.44
CA ARG A 269 -2.10 22.95 0.70
C ARG A 269 -0.90 23.15 1.62
N ARG A 270 -1.13 23.75 2.80
CA ARG A 270 -0.04 24.12 3.73
C ARG A 270 0.30 22.93 4.62
N THR A 271 1.57 22.52 4.63
CA THR A 271 2.07 21.41 5.47
C THR A 271 1.71 21.56 6.95
N ARG A 272 1.79 22.77 7.52
CA ARG A 272 1.40 23.01 8.92
C ARG A 272 -0.07 22.67 9.19
N LYS A 273 -0.99 23.10 8.31
CA LYS A 273 -2.42 22.82 8.47
C LYS A 273 -2.73 21.33 8.32
N ARG A 274 -2.03 20.66 7.41
CA ARG A 274 -2.09 19.20 7.24
C ARG A 274 -1.74 18.44 8.52
N ILE A 275 -0.61 18.80 9.14
CA ILE A 275 -0.19 18.21 10.42
C ILE A 275 -1.23 18.47 11.50
N VAL A 276 -1.67 19.73 11.64
CA VAL A 276 -2.67 20.12 12.64
C VAL A 276 -3.96 19.32 12.46
N ALA A 277 -4.40 19.06 11.22
CA ALA A 277 -5.58 18.25 10.95
C ALA A 277 -5.45 16.81 11.45
N LEU A 278 -4.31 16.16 11.20
CA LEU A 278 -4.06 14.80 11.71
C LEU A 278 -3.93 14.79 13.23
N LEU A 279 -3.19 15.74 13.82
CA LEU A 279 -3.05 15.86 15.28
C LEU A 279 -4.39 16.11 15.97
N SER A 280 -5.21 17.02 15.46
CA SER A 280 -6.53 17.31 16.02
C SER A 280 -7.44 16.09 15.94
N SER A 281 -7.34 15.31 14.87
CA SER A 281 -8.10 14.07 14.75
C SER A 281 -7.60 12.99 15.71
N CYS A 282 -6.28 12.82 15.87
CA CYS A 282 -5.70 11.93 16.89
C CYS A 282 -6.15 12.32 18.31
N ALA A 283 -6.16 13.62 18.63
CA ALA A 283 -6.61 14.10 19.92
C ALA A 283 -8.12 13.84 20.12
N ALA A 284 -8.93 14.16 19.13
CA ALA A 284 -10.37 13.92 19.18
C ALA A 284 -10.70 12.43 19.35
N ILE A 285 -10.02 11.54 18.62
CA ILE A 285 -10.29 10.11 18.74
C ILE A 285 -9.80 9.53 20.06
N ALA A 286 -8.69 10.03 20.61
CA ALA A 286 -8.24 9.65 21.94
C ALA A 286 -9.26 10.04 23.03
N VAL A 287 -9.88 11.22 22.90
CA VAL A 287 -10.98 11.64 23.77
C VAL A 287 -12.19 10.72 23.62
N ILE A 288 -12.60 10.39 22.39
CA ILE A 288 -13.72 9.46 22.15
C ILE A 288 -13.46 8.09 22.76
N GLY A 289 -12.26 7.51 22.54
CA GLY A 289 -11.84 6.24 23.13
C GLY A 289 -11.86 6.29 24.66
N THR A 290 -11.37 7.38 25.25
CA THR A 290 -11.37 7.57 26.71
C THR A 290 -12.77 7.66 27.29
N ILE A 291 -13.68 8.36 26.61
CA ILE A 291 -15.08 8.41 27.04
C ILE A 291 -15.67 7.01 26.98
N SER A 292 -15.45 6.27 25.89
CA SER A 292 -15.92 4.89 25.74
C SER A 292 -15.40 3.97 26.85
N GLU A 293 -14.11 4.03 27.17
CA GLU A 293 -13.52 3.25 28.28
C GLU A 293 -14.08 3.67 29.65
N ALA A 294 -14.26 4.97 29.87
CA ALA A 294 -14.75 5.49 31.16
C ALA A 294 -16.23 5.18 31.41
N THR A 295 -17.03 5.04 30.35
CA THR A 295 -18.48 4.74 30.46
C THR A 295 -18.80 3.25 30.31
N TRP A 296 -17.83 2.41 29.93
CA TRP A 296 -18.01 0.97 29.83
C TRP A 296 -17.52 0.24 31.08
N ASP A 297 -18.43 -0.43 31.79
CA ASP A 297 -18.07 -1.34 32.87
C ASP A 297 -17.66 -2.71 32.31
N TRP A 298 -16.44 -2.80 31.79
CA TRP A 298 -15.87 -4.05 31.29
C TRP A 298 -15.82 -5.13 32.39
N ARG A 299 -15.73 -4.76 33.67
CA ARG A 299 -15.66 -5.72 34.77
C ARG A 299 -16.98 -6.43 35.00
N ALA A 300 -18.08 -5.67 35.00
CA ALA A 300 -19.41 -6.25 35.07
C ALA A 300 -19.64 -7.25 33.92
N TYR A 301 -19.17 -6.93 32.71
CA TYR A 301 -19.25 -7.82 31.56
C TYR A 301 -18.53 -9.17 31.79
N TYR A 302 -17.36 -9.17 32.44
CA TYR A 302 -16.62 -10.39 32.78
C TYR A 302 -16.96 -10.97 34.16
N GLY A 303 -17.98 -10.46 34.87
CA GLY A 303 -18.35 -10.93 36.21
C GLY A 303 -17.28 -10.69 37.28
N LEU A 304 -16.40 -9.70 37.10
CA LEU A 304 -15.37 -9.34 38.06
C LEU A 304 -15.93 -8.44 39.18
N PRO A 305 -15.36 -8.48 40.41
CA PRO A 305 -15.79 -7.60 41.48
C PRO A 305 -15.70 -6.12 41.11
N PRO A 306 -16.63 -5.27 41.59
CA PRO A 306 -16.55 -3.84 41.37
C PRO A 306 -15.27 -3.29 42.03
N GLN A 307 -14.61 -2.34 41.39
CA GLN A 307 -13.56 -1.54 42.03
C GLN A 307 -13.94 -0.07 41.96
N PRO A 308 -13.29 0.79 42.79
CA PRO A 308 -13.43 2.22 42.65
C PRO A 308 -13.23 2.69 41.21
N PRO A 309 -14.00 3.72 40.78
CA PRO A 309 -13.85 4.31 39.46
C PRO A 309 -12.40 4.79 39.27
N VAL A 310 -11.87 4.56 38.06
CA VAL A 310 -10.56 5.10 37.69
C VAL A 310 -10.66 6.62 37.69
N ALA A 311 -9.77 7.28 38.43
CA ALA A 311 -9.79 8.73 38.50
C ALA A 311 -9.52 9.36 37.12
N TRP A 312 -10.28 10.38 36.76
CA TRP A 312 -10.26 11.00 35.42
C TRP A 312 -8.87 11.46 34.97
N TYR A 313 -8.01 11.88 35.90
CA TYR A 313 -6.65 12.33 35.60
C TYR A 313 -5.75 11.20 35.11
N VAL A 314 -6.01 9.94 35.52
CA VAL A 314 -5.27 8.77 35.04
C VAL A 314 -5.59 8.54 33.56
N SER A 315 -6.86 8.63 33.19
CA SER A 315 -7.29 8.52 31.79
C SER A 315 -6.75 9.68 30.95
N ALA A 316 -6.81 10.91 31.47
CA ALA A 316 -6.22 12.07 30.80
C ALA A 316 -4.71 11.92 30.59
N LEU A 317 -3.98 11.41 31.59
CA LEU A 317 -2.55 11.14 31.48
C LEU A 317 -2.26 10.07 30.41
N ARG A 318 -3.06 8.99 30.36
CA ARG A 318 -2.94 7.97 29.30
C ARG A 318 -3.12 8.57 27.92
N VAL A 319 -4.13 9.43 27.72
CA VAL A 319 -4.33 10.15 26.45
C VAL A 319 -3.12 11.01 26.11
N ILE A 320 -2.61 11.79 27.06
CA ILE A 320 -1.46 12.66 26.83
C ILE A 320 -0.23 11.84 26.45
N LEU A 321 0.06 10.75 27.17
CA LEU A 321 1.19 9.86 26.88
C LEU A 321 1.03 9.18 25.53
N MET A 322 -0.16 8.68 25.21
CA MET A 322 -0.48 8.09 23.91
C MET A 322 -0.27 9.11 22.78
N LEU A 323 -0.79 10.33 22.92
CA LEU A 323 -0.61 11.40 21.95
C LEU A 323 0.84 11.86 21.85
N ALA A 324 1.61 11.84 22.93
CA ALA A 324 3.03 12.19 22.91
C ALA A 324 3.85 11.13 22.14
N ILE A 325 3.65 9.84 22.45
CA ILE A 325 4.36 8.73 21.82
C ILE A 325 3.97 8.64 20.34
N TRP A 326 2.67 8.54 20.04
CA TRP A 326 2.21 8.46 18.67
C TRP A 326 2.44 9.76 17.91
N GLY A 327 2.34 10.90 18.57
CA GLY A 327 2.69 12.19 17.98
C GLY A 327 4.16 12.22 17.55
N ALA A 328 5.07 11.75 18.40
CA ALA A 328 6.48 11.62 18.02
C ALA A 328 6.66 10.68 16.83
N ILE A 329 6.05 9.48 16.85
CA ILE A 329 6.19 8.48 15.78
C ILE A 329 5.55 8.94 14.46
N LEU A 330 4.37 9.55 14.48
CA LEU A 330 3.66 9.96 13.27
C LEU A 330 4.26 11.22 12.63
N PHE A 331 4.81 12.12 13.45
CA PHE A 331 5.21 13.45 13.00
C PHE A 331 6.72 13.68 13.01
N TRP A 332 7.56 12.74 13.47
CA TRP A 332 9.01 12.81 13.25
C TRP A 332 9.39 13.05 11.78
N PRO A 333 8.72 12.44 10.76
CA PRO A 333 9.08 12.69 9.37
C PRO A 333 8.94 14.17 9.01
N VAL A 334 7.90 14.81 9.54
CA VAL A 334 7.64 16.22 9.26
C VAL A 334 8.60 17.13 9.99
N LEU A 335 8.99 16.79 11.22
CA LEU A 335 10.04 17.52 11.94
C LEU A 335 11.36 17.49 11.16
N VAL A 336 11.73 16.34 10.60
CA VAL A 336 12.90 16.20 9.70
C VAL A 336 12.74 17.07 8.46
N GLY A 337 11.56 17.04 7.82
CA GLY A 337 11.26 17.88 6.66
C GLY A 337 11.36 19.39 6.94
N LEU A 338 10.89 19.84 8.11
CA LEU A 338 10.97 21.24 8.52
C LEU A 338 12.41 21.67 8.82
N ALA A 339 13.20 20.82 9.49
CA ALA A 339 14.61 21.07 9.77
C ALA A 339 15.43 21.24 8.48
N ARG A 340 15.23 20.36 7.49
CA ARG A 340 15.91 20.44 6.19
C ARG A 340 15.62 21.74 5.44
N ARG A 341 14.35 22.17 5.41
CA ARG A 341 13.96 23.42 4.74
C ARG A 341 14.58 24.66 5.37
N LYS A 342 14.77 24.66 6.70
CA LYS A 342 15.45 25.75 7.40
C LYS A 342 16.92 25.83 6.97
N GLN A 343 17.63 24.68 6.95
CA GLN A 343 19.03 24.62 6.54
C GLN A 343 19.25 25.09 5.09
N SER A 344 18.38 24.70 4.15
CA SER A 344 18.47 25.16 2.75
C SER A 344 18.23 26.67 2.60
N ARG A 345 17.39 27.27 3.47
CA ARG A 345 17.14 28.71 3.45
C ARG A 345 18.34 29.50 3.96
N ASP A 346 19.00 29.01 5.01
CA ASP A 346 20.15 29.66 5.61
C ASP A 346 21.42 29.54 4.73
N GLY A 347 21.54 28.47 3.95
CA GLY A 347 22.65 28.25 3.02
C GLY A 347 22.61 29.12 1.74
N LEU A 348 21.47 29.69 1.38
CA LEU A 348 21.32 30.60 0.23
C LEU A 348 21.62 32.07 0.57
N VAL A 349 21.85 32.38 1.85
CA VAL A 349 22.10 33.75 2.35
C VAL A 349 23.60 33.99 2.59
N LYS A 350 24.45 32.99 2.36
CA LYS A 350 25.90 33.11 2.33
C LYS A 350 26.38 33.08 0.89
#